data_AF-A0A356IP97-F1
#
_entry.id   AF-A0A356IP97-F1
#
_cell.length_a   1.000
_cell.length_b   1.000
_cell.length_c   1.000
_cell.angle_alpha   90.00
_cell.angle_beta   90.00
_cell.angle_gamma   90.00
#
_symmetry.space_group_name_H-M   'P 1'
#
loop_
_entity.id
_entity.type
_entity.pdbx_description
1 polymer ?
#
loop_
_entity_poly.entity_id
_entity_poly.type
_entity_poly.pdbx_seq_one_letter_code
_entity_poly.pdbx_strand_id
1 'polypeptide(L)'
;MTQKTIDRRFCIAPMLDWTDTHCRGFHRLLTRQAVLYTEMVTTGALIYGDVERHLRFGPTEHPVALQLGGSDPADLARCSKLAQDYGYDEVNLNVGCPSDRVQSGRFGACLMAEPGLVAECTAAMRRAVTIPVTVKCRIGIDQQDDYADLQRFVTTVADSGVSTFIVHARKAWLD
;
A
#
# COMPACT_ATOMS: atom_id res chain seq x y z
N MET A 1 7.65 -22.91 -6.26
CA MET A 1 6.65 -22.67 -5.20
C MET A 1 5.48 -21.96 -5.83
N THR A 2 4.29 -22.53 -5.83
CA THR A 2 3.07 -21.89 -6.35
C THR A 2 2.72 -20.70 -5.46
N GLN A 3 2.74 -19.50 -6.03
CA GLN A 3 2.39 -18.26 -5.34
C GLN A 3 0.95 -18.41 -4.80
N LYS A 4 0.80 -18.38 -3.47
CA LYS A 4 -0.51 -18.54 -2.82
C LYS A 4 -1.41 -17.38 -3.27
N THR A 5 -2.52 -17.69 -3.94
CA THR A 5 -3.47 -16.67 -4.39
C THR A 5 -4.17 -16.06 -3.17
N ILE A 6 -4.09 -14.74 -3.02
CA ILE A 6 -4.78 -13.99 -1.96
C ILE A 6 -6.20 -13.66 -2.46
N ASP A 7 -7.24 -14.15 -1.77
CA ASP A 7 -8.63 -13.75 -2.03
C ASP A 7 -8.91 -12.38 -1.39
N ARG A 8 -9.12 -11.36 -2.22
CA ARG A 8 -9.38 -9.97 -1.82
C ARG A 8 -10.85 -9.57 -1.90
N ARG A 9 -11.78 -10.53 -1.92
CA ARG A 9 -13.22 -10.25 -1.92
C ARG A 9 -13.66 -9.46 -0.69
N PHE A 10 -12.99 -9.66 0.43
CA PHE A 10 -13.21 -8.92 1.66
C PHE A 10 -11.88 -8.56 2.31
N CYS A 11 -11.68 -7.26 2.56
CA CYS A 11 -10.47 -6.71 3.16
C CYS A 11 -10.84 -5.72 4.27
N ILE A 12 -10.02 -5.64 5.31
CA ILE A 12 -10.09 -4.57 6.30
C ILE A 12 -9.11 -3.47 5.89
N ALA A 13 -9.61 -2.24 5.79
CA ALA A 13 -8.82 -1.12 5.30
C ALA A 13 -7.65 -0.78 6.23
N PRO A 14 -6.51 -0.30 5.68
CA PRO A 14 -5.43 0.29 6.48
C PRO A 14 -5.92 1.59 7.12
N MET A 15 -5.83 1.68 8.44
CA MET A 15 -6.29 2.84 9.23
C MET A 15 -5.25 3.17 10.29
N LEU A 16 -4.56 4.30 10.12
CA LEU A 16 -3.57 4.82 11.07
C LEU A 16 -4.21 4.97 12.46
N ASP A 17 -3.46 4.61 13.51
CA ASP A 17 -3.86 4.54 14.92
C ASP A 17 -5.00 3.54 15.24
N TRP A 18 -5.39 2.70 14.26
CA TRP A 18 -6.44 1.69 14.44
C TRP A 18 -5.96 0.29 14.11
N THR A 19 -5.53 0.04 12.87
CA THR A 19 -5.17 -1.32 12.41
C THR A 19 -3.76 -1.72 12.82
N ASP A 20 -3.43 -1.56 14.10
CA ASP A 20 -2.22 -2.11 14.72
C ASP A 20 -2.31 -3.65 14.85
N THR A 21 -1.26 -4.29 15.35
CA THR A 21 -1.24 -5.77 15.53
C THR A 21 -2.35 -6.27 16.48
N HIS A 22 -2.71 -5.49 17.50
CA HIS A 22 -3.71 -5.90 18.49
C HIS A 22 -5.12 -5.88 17.88
N CYS A 23 -5.46 -4.81 17.16
CA CYS A 23 -6.71 -4.67 16.43
C CYS A 23 -6.84 -5.74 15.34
N ARG A 24 -5.77 -5.97 14.56
CA ARG A 24 -5.75 -7.03 13.55
C ARG A 24 -5.89 -8.43 14.17
N GLY A 25 -5.26 -8.67 15.31
CA GLY A 25 -5.47 -9.89 16.11
C GLY A 25 -6.93 -10.06 16.53
N PHE A 26 -7.58 -9.00 17.01
CA PHE A 26 -9.01 -9.01 17.33
C PHE A 26 -9.88 -9.27 16.10
N HIS A 27 -9.64 -8.61 14.97
CA HIS A 27 -10.36 -8.86 13.72
C HIS A 27 -10.28 -10.32 13.29
N ARG A 28 -9.16 -10.99 13.54
CA ARG A 28 -8.99 -12.41 13.22
C ARG A 28 -9.85 -13.35 14.08
N LEU A 29 -10.30 -12.90 15.27
CA LEU A 29 -11.30 -13.61 16.06
C LEU A 29 -12.70 -13.53 15.42
N LEU A 30 -12.98 -12.46 14.67
CA LEU A 30 -14.26 -12.24 14.00
C LEU A 30 -14.33 -12.91 12.62
N THR A 31 -13.21 -12.95 11.89
CA THR A 31 -13.15 -13.54 10.55
C THR A 31 -11.79 -14.11 10.20
N ARG A 32 -11.80 -15.30 9.57
CA ARG A 32 -10.61 -15.94 9.00
C ARG A 32 -10.42 -15.69 7.50
N GLN A 33 -11.36 -14.98 6.87
CA GLN A 33 -11.39 -14.79 5.41
C GLN A 33 -10.86 -13.42 4.97
N ALA A 34 -10.93 -12.41 5.83
CA ALA A 34 -10.50 -11.06 5.46
C ALA A 34 -8.99 -10.97 5.28
N VAL A 35 -8.55 -10.27 4.23
CA VAL A 35 -7.18 -9.74 4.15
C VAL A 35 -7.08 -8.55 5.09
N LEU A 36 -6.10 -8.59 5.98
CA LEU A 36 -5.82 -7.49 6.90
C LEU A 36 -4.76 -6.59 6.29
N TYR A 37 -4.88 -5.28 6.51
CA TYR A 37 -3.85 -4.33 6.16
C TYR A 37 -3.29 -3.71 7.44
N THR A 38 -2.00 -3.45 7.47
CA THR A 38 -1.37 -2.67 8.54
C THR A 38 -1.83 -1.22 8.51
N GLU A 39 -1.47 -0.46 9.54
CA GLU A 39 -1.33 0.99 9.37
C GLU A 39 -0.33 1.33 8.25
N MET A 40 -0.41 2.54 7.71
CA MET A 40 0.57 3.00 6.74
C MET A 40 1.92 3.25 7.43
N VAL A 41 2.97 2.58 6.97
CA VAL A 41 4.34 2.77 7.44
C VAL A 41 5.15 3.50 6.38
N THR A 42 5.82 4.59 6.74
CA THR A 42 6.66 5.33 5.78
C THR A 42 7.99 4.62 5.52
N THR A 43 8.55 4.76 4.32
CA THR A 43 9.88 4.20 4.02
C THR A 43 10.95 4.73 4.96
N GLY A 44 10.90 6.03 5.30
CA GLY A 44 11.83 6.64 6.26
C GLY A 44 11.80 5.99 7.65
N ALA A 45 10.63 5.57 8.12
CA ALA A 45 10.49 4.87 9.41
C ALA A 45 11.19 3.50 9.41
N LEU A 46 11.23 2.83 8.26
CA LEU A 46 11.91 1.53 8.11
C LEU A 46 13.40 1.66 7.79
N ILE A 47 13.80 2.73 7.11
CA ILE A 47 15.20 2.92 6.70
C ILE A 47 16.04 3.51 7.84
N TYR A 48 15.47 4.45 8.58
CA TYR A 48 16.17 5.22 9.62
C TYR A 48 15.64 4.97 11.03
N GLY A 49 14.50 4.28 11.17
CA GLY A 49 13.85 4.03 12.45
C GLY A 49 13.95 2.57 12.92
N ASP A 50 13.06 2.21 13.84
CA ASP A 50 13.00 0.88 14.45
C ASP A 50 12.14 -0.07 13.60
N VAL A 51 12.79 -0.86 12.76
CA VAL A 51 12.14 -1.80 11.83
C VAL A 51 11.24 -2.79 12.56
N GLU A 52 11.72 -3.39 13.65
CA GLU A 52 10.98 -4.40 14.42
C GLU A 52 9.70 -3.79 15.00
N ARG A 53 9.79 -2.54 15.49
CA ARG A 53 8.61 -1.83 15.99
C ARG A 53 7.51 -1.68 14.94
N HIS A 54 7.89 -1.41 13.70
CA HIS A 54 6.94 -1.12 12.62
C HIS A 54 6.46 -2.37 11.88
N LEU A 55 7.27 -3.43 11.81
CA LEU A 55 6.98 -4.60 10.98
C LEU A 55 6.49 -5.82 11.76
N ARG A 56 6.69 -5.91 13.08
CA ARG A 56 6.24 -7.08 13.84
C ARG A 56 4.73 -7.29 13.76
N PHE A 57 4.31 -8.54 13.65
CA PHE A 57 2.91 -8.97 13.71
C PHE A 57 2.81 -10.41 14.24
N GLY A 58 1.63 -10.81 14.72
CA GLY A 58 1.37 -12.14 15.26
C GLY A 58 1.08 -13.18 14.16
N PRO A 59 1.41 -14.47 14.37
CA PRO A 59 1.29 -15.52 13.35
C PRO A 59 -0.16 -15.80 12.91
N THR A 60 -1.15 -15.36 13.68
CA THR A 60 -2.57 -15.52 13.35
C THR A 60 -3.06 -14.50 12.32
N GLU A 61 -2.32 -13.41 12.07
CA GLU A 61 -2.80 -12.28 11.28
C GLU A 61 -2.93 -12.59 9.78
N HIS A 62 -2.31 -13.66 9.28
CA HIS A 62 -2.38 -14.04 7.88
C HIS A 62 -3.82 -14.31 7.37
N PRO A 63 -4.17 -13.93 6.13
CA PRO A 63 -3.35 -13.11 5.22
C PRO A 63 -3.28 -11.64 5.66
N VAL A 64 -2.08 -11.07 5.66
CA VAL A 64 -1.80 -9.68 6.06
C VAL A 64 -0.88 -8.97 5.07
N ALA A 65 -1.26 -7.74 4.70
CA ALA A 65 -0.54 -6.87 3.79
C ALA A 65 0.08 -5.68 4.53
N LEU A 66 1.36 -5.40 4.27
CA LEU A 66 2.01 -4.16 4.73
C LEU A 66 1.65 -3.02 3.78
N GLN A 67 1.13 -1.92 4.30
CA GLN A 67 0.97 -0.69 3.53
C GLN A 67 2.18 0.25 3.72
N LEU A 68 2.86 0.58 2.64
CA LEU A 68 3.97 1.52 2.60
C LEU A 68 3.54 2.91 2.11
N GLY A 69 4.16 3.96 2.68
CA GLY A 69 4.12 5.33 2.18
C GLY A 69 5.51 5.81 1.78
N GLY A 70 5.68 6.25 0.54
CA GLY A 70 6.93 6.78 0.01
C GLY A 70 6.83 7.07 -1.48
N SER A 71 7.87 7.67 -2.06
CA SER A 71 7.94 8.01 -3.49
C SER A 71 9.32 7.81 -4.12
N ASP A 72 10.33 7.40 -3.35
CA ASP A 72 11.62 7.00 -3.90
C ASP A 72 11.58 5.50 -4.27
N PRO A 73 11.84 5.13 -5.55
CA PRO A 73 11.80 3.73 -5.99
C PRO A 73 12.79 2.81 -5.26
N ALA A 74 13.99 3.29 -4.90
CA ALA A 74 15.00 2.47 -4.25
C ALA A 74 14.64 2.20 -2.78
N ASP A 75 14.16 3.22 -2.08
CA ASP A 75 13.67 3.10 -0.71
C ASP A 75 12.46 2.16 -0.62
N LEU A 76 11.50 2.30 -1.55
CA LEU A 76 10.33 1.42 -1.61
C LEU A 76 10.71 -0.02 -1.94
N ALA A 77 11.69 -0.25 -2.83
CA ALA A 77 12.21 -1.58 -3.11
C ALA A 77 12.84 -2.22 -1.86
N ARG A 78 13.68 -1.47 -1.14
CA ARG A 78 14.29 -1.92 0.13
C ARG A 78 13.24 -2.26 1.18
N CYS A 79 12.25 -1.39 1.37
CA CYS A 79 11.17 -1.61 2.34
C CYS A 79 10.27 -2.78 1.96
N SER A 80 10.02 -2.99 0.66
CA SER A 80 9.26 -4.15 0.18
C SER A 80 10.01 -5.45 0.50
N LYS A 81 11.33 -5.47 0.31
CA LYS A 81 12.16 -6.62 0.67
C LYS A 81 12.09 -6.92 2.17
N LEU A 82 12.17 -5.88 3.02
CA LEU A 82 11.99 -6.04 4.46
C LEU A 82 10.62 -6.65 4.81
N ALA A 83 9.54 -6.18 4.16
CA ALA A 83 8.21 -6.72 4.37
C ALA A 83 8.14 -8.22 4.02
N GLN A 84 8.71 -8.63 2.88
CA GLN A 84 8.76 -10.04 2.51
C GLN A 84 9.56 -10.86 3.52
N ASP A 85 10.69 -10.34 3.99
CA ASP A 85 11.56 -11.06 4.94
C ASP A 85 10.90 -11.21 6.31
N TYR A 86 10.04 -10.28 6.72
CA TYR A 86 9.16 -10.40 7.89
C TYR A 86 7.97 -11.36 7.68
N GLY A 87 7.73 -11.80 6.44
CA GLY A 87 6.70 -12.76 6.11
C GLY A 87 5.33 -12.17 5.76
N TYR A 88 5.23 -10.88 5.42
CA TYR A 88 3.98 -10.32 4.90
C TYR A 88 3.54 -11.06 3.62
N ASP A 89 2.22 -11.22 3.44
CA ASP A 89 1.68 -11.90 2.25
C ASP A 89 1.63 -10.96 1.03
N GLU A 90 1.61 -9.65 1.25
CA GLU A 90 1.48 -8.60 0.23
C GLU A 90 2.16 -7.31 0.69
N VAL A 91 2.68 -6.54 -0.28
CA VAL A 91 3.06 -5.14 -0.07
C VAL A 91 2.11 -4.24 -0.85
N ASN A 92 1.56 -3.23 -0.20
CA ASN A 92 0.64 -2.26 -0.80
C ASN A 92 1.24 -0.86 -0.77
N LEU A 93 1.23 -0.13 -1.88
CA LEU A 93 1.63 1.27 -1.93
C LEU A 93 0.43 2.19 -1.69
N ASN A 94 0.54 3.09 -0.70
CA ASN A 94 -0.46 4.13 -0.45
C ASN A 94 -0.32 5.27 -1.47
N VAL A 95 -1.35 5.45 -2.30
CA VAL A 95 -1.51 6.54 -3.26
C VAL A 95 -2.85 7.26 -3.01
N GLY A 96 -3.27 7.37 -1.74
CA GLY A 96 -4.63 7.84 -1.41
C GLY A 96 -4.80 8.63 -0.12
N CYS A 97 -3.77 8.76 0.72
CA CYS A 97 -3.85 9.59 1.92
C CYS A 97 -3.73 11.09 1.56
N PRO A 98 -4.72 11.95 1.91
CA PRO A 98 -4.71 13.37 1.55
C PRO A 98 -4.00 14.28 2.58
N SER A 99 -3.56 13.75 3.72
CA SER A 99 -3.04 14.55 4.84
C SER A 99 -1.84 15.42 4.47
N ASP A 100 -1.76 16.64 5.03
CA ASP A 100 -0.68 17.61 4.82
C ASP A 100 0.72 17.05 5.14
N ARG A 101 0.82 16.19 6.17
CA ARG A 101 2.07 15.51 6.54
C ARG A 101 2.57 14.57 5.44
N VAL A 102 1.64 14.06 4.65
CA VAL A 102 1.88 13.12 3.55
C VAL A 102 2.24 13.88 2.27
N GLN A 103 1.60 15.02 2.03
CA GLN A 103 1.96 15.93 0.93
C GLN A 103 3.38 16.48 1.07
N SER A 104 3.75 16.96 2.27
CA SER A 104 5.09 17.51 2.53
C SER A 104 6.20 16.45 2.41
N GLY A 105 5.88 15.19 2.68
CA GLY A 105 6.79 14.06 2.45
C GLY A 105 6.77 13.49 1.02
N ARG A 106 5.96 14.06 0.11
CA ARG A 106 5.75 13.59 -1.27
C ARG A 106 5.29 12.13 -1.36
N PHE A 107 4.30 11.70 -0.59
CA PHE A 107 3.66 10.39 -0.76
C PHE A 107 2.13 10.49 -0.65
N GLY A 108 1.41 9.38 -0.79
CA GLY A 108 -0.06 9.36 -0.68
C GLY A 108 -0.78 9.96 -1.88
N ALA A 109 -1.87 10.69 -1.66
CA ALA A 109 -2.80 11.09 -2.72
C ALA A 109 -2.17 12.02 -3.77
N CYS A 110 -1.18 12.85 -3.42
CA CYS A 110 -0.49 13.71 -4.38
C CYS A 110 0.18 12.91 -5.52
N LEU A 111 0.55 11.65 -5.27
CA LEU A 111 1.11 10.77 -6.30
C LEU A 111 0.11 10.40 -7.40
N MET A 112 -1.19 10.68 -7.22
CA MET A 112 -2.16 10.57 -8.32
C MET A 112 -1.88 11.56 -9.46
N ALA A 113 -1.18 12.67 -9.19
CA ALA A 113 -0.69 13.59 -10.23
C ALA A 113 0.52 13.03 -11.00
N GLU A 114 1.22 12.04 -10.45
CA GLU A 114 2.50 11.53 -10.95
C GLU A 114 2.42 10.01 -11.27
N PRO A 115 1.51 9.55 -12.15
CA PRO A 115 1.33 8.12 -12.42
C PRO A 115 2.60 7.42 -12.94
N GLY A 116 3.46 8.13 -13.67
CA GLY A 116 4.76 7.61 -14.12
C GLY A 116 5.69 7.28 -12.94
N LEU A 117 5.77 8.16 -11.94
CA LEU A 117 6.55 7.90 -10.72
C LEU A 117 5.98 6.70 -9.95
N VAL A 118 4.65 6.59 -9.82
CA VAL A 118 4.01 5.42 -9.19
C VAL A 118 4.36 4.14 -9.96
N ALA A 119 4.40 4.17 -11.28
CA ALA A 119 4.82 3.03 -12.11
C ALA A 119 6.29 2.66 -11.86
N GLU A 120 7.20 3.64 -11.77
CA GLU A 120 8.61 3.41 -11.44
C GLU A 120 8.79 2.79 -10.05
N CYS A 121 8.12 3.36 -9.04
CA CYS A 121 8.10 2.86 -7.68
C CYS A 121 7.61 1.42 -7.62
N THR A 122 6.44 1.13 -8.18
CA THR A 122 5.84 -0.21 -8.14
C THR A 122 6.65 -1.22 -8.95
N ALA A 123 7.26 -0.84 -10.07
CA ALA A 123 8.20 -1.68 -10.81
C ALA A 123 9.43 -2.05 -9.95
N ALA A 124 10.00 -1.08 -9.24
CA ALA A 124 11.14 -1.31 -8.36
C ALA A 124 10.78 -2.23 -7.17
N MET A 125 9.63 -2.00 -6.53
CA MET A 125 9.08 -2.86 -5.49
C MET A 125 8.93 -4.30 -5.99
N ARG A 126 8.27 -4.50 -7.15
CA ARG A 126 8.05 -5.82 -7.74
C ARG A 126 9.34 -6.55 -8.10
N ARG A 127 10.38 -5.85 -8.54
CA ARG A 127 11.68 -6.46 -8.80
C ARG A 127 12.38 -6.95 -7.53
N ALA A 128 12.06 -6.37 -6.37
CA ALA A 128 12.69 -6.71 -5.10
C ALA A 128 12.01 -7.90 -4.38
N VAL A 129 10.76 -8.25 -4.73
CA VAL A 129 9.97 -9.25 -4.00
C VAL A 129 9.27 -10.24 -4.92
N THR A 130 8.92 -11.40 -4.36
CA THR A 130 8.10 -12.44 -4.99
C THR A 130 6.65 -12.43 -4.48
N ILE A 131 6.36 -11.74 -3.38
CA ILE A 131 4.98 -11.49 -2.93
C ILE A 131 4.29 -10.41 -3.79
N PRO A 132 2.95 -10.40 -3.90
CA PRO A 132 2.23 -9.39 -4.67
C PRO A 132 2.53 -7.96 -4.19
N VAL A 133 2.71 -7.06 -5.17
CA VAL A 133 2.71 -5.61 -4.96
C VAL A 133 1.41 -5.04 -5.52
N THR A 134 0.69 -4.29 -4.69
CA THR A 134 -0.61 -3.71 -5.01
C THR A 134 -0.62 -2.21 -4.76
N VAL A 135 -1.62 -1.50 -5.29
CA VAL A 135 -1.76 -0.05 -5.09
C VAL A 135 -3.11 0.25 -4.47
N LYS A 136 -3.14 1.10 -3.44
CA LYS A 136 -4.38 1.66 -2.90
C LYS A 136 -4.46 3.14 -3.25
N CYS A 137 -5.41 3.52 -4.08
CA CYS A 137 -5.58 4.90 -4.57
C CYS A 137 -6.99 5.43 -4.32
N ARG A 138 -7.24 6.64 -4.82
CA ARG A 138 -8.56 7.27 -4.94
C ARG A 138 -9.01 7.30 -6.40
N ILE A 139 -10.15 7.92 -6.66
CA ILE A 139 -10.65 8.12 -8.03
C ILE A 139 -10.08 9.37 -8.71
N GLY A 140 -9.41 10.25 -7.96
CA GLY A 140 -8.82 11.49 -8.45
C GLY A 140 -8.45 12.44 -7.30
N ILE A 141 -7.76 13.52 -7.63
CA ILE A 141 -7.43 14.63 -6.74
C ILE A 141 -7.96 15.96 -7.29
N ASP A 142 -8.28 16.91 -6.41
CA ASP A 142 -8.64 18.31 -6.72
C ASP A 142 -9.69 18.45 -7.83
N GLN A 143 -9.32 18.84 -9.04
CA GLN A 143 -10.22 19.01 -10.19
C GLN A 143 -10.17 17.85 -11.21
N GLN A 144 -9.52 16.74 -10.86
CA GLN A 144 -9.56 15.50 -11.66
C GLN A 144 -10.92 14.83 -11.47
N ASP A 145 -11.93 15.26 -12.24
CA ASP A 145 -13.32 14.83 -12.16
C ASP A 145 -13.70 13.77 -13.20
N ASP A 146 -12.84 13.52 -14.19
CA ASP A 146 -13.16 12.65 -15.30
C ASP A 146 -12.67 11.22 -15.10
N TYR A 147 -13.49 10.26 -15.51
CA TYR A 147 -13.10 8.83 -15.52
C TYR A 147 -11.80 8.60 -16.30
N ALA A 148 -11.55 9.39 -17.34
CA ALA A 148 -10.33 9.33 -18.14
C ALA A 148 -9.07 9.54 -17.28
N ASP A 149 -9.13 10.33 -16.20
CA ASP A 149 -8.00 10.59 -15.32
C ASP A 149 -7.62 9.34 -14.54
N LEU A 150 -8.62 8.70 -13.91
CA LEU A 150 -8.44 7.42 -13.23
C LEU A 150 -7.99 6.32 -14.19
N GLN A 151 -8.58 6.25 -15.39
CA GLN A 151 -8.19 5.27 -16.39
C GLN A 151 -6.72 5.44 -16.80
N ARG A 152 -6.26 6.68 -17.04
CA ARG A 152 -4.85 6.95 -17.34
C ARG A 152 -3.94 6.54 -16.19
N PHE A 153 -4.30 6.91 -14.96
CA PHE A 153 -3.54 6.51 -13.77
C PHE A 153 -3.41 4.98 -13.66
N VAL A 154 -4.53 4.26 -13.71
CA VAL A 154 -4.54 2.79 -13.60
C VAL A 154 -3.78 2.14 -14.74
N THR A 155 -3.94 2.61 -15.98
CA THR A 155 -3.26 2.02 -17.15
C THR A 155 -1.75 2.19 -17.03
N THR A 156 -1.27 3.41 -16.76
CA THR A 156 0.17 3.68 -16.60
C THR A 156 0.80 2.88 -15.46
N VAL A 157 0.11 2.74 -14.33
CA VAL A 157 0.63 1.95 -13.21
C VAL A 157 0.54 0.45 -13.51
N ALA A 158 -0.47 -0.01 -14.25
CA ALA A 158 -0.59 -1.41 -14.65
C ALA A 158 0.56 -1.86 -15.56
N ASP A 159 1.13 -0.96 -16.38
CA ASP A 159 2.29 -1.24 -17.22
C ASP A 159 3.55 -1.63 -16.40
N SER A 160 3.60 -1.30 -15.10
CA SER A 160 4.65 -1.78 -14.19
C SER A 160 4.48 -3.25 -13.78
N GLY A 161 3.36 -3.86 -14.16
CA GLY A 161 2.94 -5.22 -13.83
C GLY A 161 2.14 -5.34 -12.54
N VAL A 162 1.67 -4.22 -11.97
CA VAL A 162 0.65 -4.24 -10.91
C VAL A 162 -0.70 -4.68 -11.49
N SER A 163 -1.31 -5.69 -10.89
CA SER A 163 -2.60 -6.23 -11.34
C SER A 163 -3.75 -5.99 -10.37
N THR A 164 -3.49 -5.41 -9.21
CA THR A 164 -4.48 -5.21 -8.14
C THR A 164 -4.48 -3.76 -7.67
N PHE A 165 -5.64 -3.12 -7.80
CA PHE A 165 -5.91 -1.75 -7.37
C PHE A 165 -7.05 -1.76 -6.36
N ILE A 166 -6.81 -1.17 -5.19
CA ILE A 166 -7.81 -0.94 -4.16
C ILE A 166 -8.22 0.53 -4.23
N VAL A 167 -9.44 0.79 -4.71
CA VAL A 167 -9.91 2.16 -4.95
C VAL A 167 -10.81 2.61 -3.81
N HIS A 168 -10.37 3.63 -3.07
CA HIS A 168 -11.31 4.42 -2.27
C HIS A 168 -12.10 5.29 -3.23
N ALA A 169 -13.38 4.94 -3.47
CA ALA A 169 -14.26 5.53 -4.47
C ALA A 169 -14.71 6.98 -4.17
N ARG A 170 -13.78 7.87 -3.78
CA ARG A 170 -13.98 9.30 -3.53
C ARG A 170 -12.71 10.07 -3.85
N LYS A 171 -12.86 11.28 -4.40
CA LYS A 171 -11.74 12.20 -4.62
C LYS A 171 -11.06 12.61 -3.32
N ALA A 172 -9.81 13.01 -3.41
CA ALA A 172 -9.12 13.76 -2.37
C ALA A 172 -9.08 15.24 -2.76
N TRP A 173 -9.23 16.11 -1.79
CA TRP A 173 -8.95 17.53 -1.91
C TRP A 173 -7.62 17.77 -1.23
N LEU A 174 -6.67 18.36 -1.96
CA LEU A 174 -5.30 18.62 -1.53
C LEU A 174 -5.02 20.11 -1.36
N ASP A 175 -5.88 20.97 -1.92
CA ASP A 175 -5.88 22.44 -1.78
C ASP A 175 -5.93 22.93 -0.32
#